data_AF-A0A7J2ZCD0-F1
#
_entry.id   AF-A0A7J2ZCD0-F1
#
_cell.length_a   1.000
_cell.length_b   1.000
_cell.length_c   1.000
_cell.angle_alpha   90.00
_cell.angle_beta   90.00
_cell.angle_gamma   90.00
#
_symmetry.space_group_name_H-M   'P 1'
#
loop_
_entity.id
_entity.type
_entity.pdbx_description
1 polymer ?
#
loop_
_entity_poly.entity_id
_entity_poly.type
_entity_poly.pdbx_seq_one_letter_code
_entity_poly.pdbx_strand_id
1 'polypeptide(L)'
;MGSYRSRLDIIADVLKAAKNGAKKTWIMYKSNLSYELLNKYLGEIISAELIVFKDEAQKFFITRKGLKFLEIYNEYSRRNRRLEEQVKALEHKKRILEDSFLNKNLTDASNRIKNKMAMTEK
;
A
#
# COMPACT_ATOMS: atom_id res chain seq x y z
N MET A 1 8.70 -2.19 3.37
CA MET A 1 8.14 -2.35 2.02
C MET A 1 7.77 -0.97 1.53
N GLY A 2 8.49 -0.47 0.52
CA GLY A 2 8.24 0.86 -0.05
C GLY A 2 6.79 0.98 -0.50
N SER A 3 6.16 2.12 -0.22
CA SER A 3 4.75 2.39 -0.55
C SER A 3 4.60 2.52 -2.07
N TYR A 4 4.53 1.39 -2.76
CA TYR A 4 4.12 1.37 -4.16
C TYR A 4 2.68 1.87 -4.23
N ARG A 5 2.45 2.93 -5.00
CA ARG A 5 1.10 3.47 -5.16
C ARG A 5 0.25 2.49 -5.94
N SER A 6 -0.83 2.03 -5.33
CA SER A 6 -1.79 1.17 -5.98
C SER A 6 -2.52 1.93 -7.09
N ARG A 7 -3.18 1.18 -7.99
CA ARG A 7 -4.08 1.75 -9.00
C ARG A 7 -5.14 2.68 -8.37
N LEU A 8 -5.71 2.26 -7.24
CA LEU A 8 -6.72 3.05 -6.52
C LEU A 8 -6.13 4.33 -5.92
N ASP A 9 -4.89 4.29 -5.45
CA ASP A 9 -4.20 5.46 -4.89
C ASP A 9 -3.99 6.51 -5.98
N ILE A 10 -3.55 6.09 -7.17
CA ILE A 10 -3.34 6.99 -8.31
C ILE A 10 -4.67 7.65 -8.73
N ILE A 11 -5.74 6.87 -8.85
CA ILE A 11 -7.07 7.41 -9.19
C ILE A 11 -7.52 8.41 -8.13
N ALA A 12 -7.35 8.08 -6.84
CA ALA A 12 -7.72 8.98 -5.75
C ALA A 12 -6.92 10.29 -5.78
N ASP A 13 -5.62 10.25 -6.09
CA ASP A 13 -4.78 11.44 -6.22
C ASP A 13 -5.25 12.35 -7.37
N VAL A 14 -5.54 11.76 -8.54
CA VAL A 14 -6.05 12.49 -9.71
C VAL A 14 -7.39 13.15 -9.40
N LEU A 15 -8.33 12.42 -8.78
CA LEU A 15 -9.64 12.94 -8.41
C LEU A 15 -9.55 14.06 -7.36
N LYS A 16 -8.65 13.91 -6.36
CA LYS A 16 -8.37 14.97 -5.38
C LYS A 16 -7.83 16.23 -6.04
N ALA A 17 -6.90 16.10 -6.99
CA ALA A 17 -6.35 17.23 -7.72
C ALA A 17 -7.42 17.98 -8.55
N ALA A 18 -8.43 17.27 -9.05
CA ALA A 18 -9.52 17.83 -9.85
C ALA A 18 -10.76 18.26 -9.05
N LYS A 19 -10.76 18.16 -7.71
CA LYS A 19 -11.93 18.39 -6.85
C LYS A 19 -12.60 19.75 -7.10
N ASN A 20 -11.82 20.79 -7.34
CA ASN A 20 -12.29 22.17 -7.57
C ASN A 20 -12.07 22.64 -9.01
N GLY A 21 -11.87 21.72 -9.96
CA GLY A 21 -11.49 22.07 -11.32
C GLY A 21 -9.98 22.25 -11.47
N ALA A 22 -9.32 21.44 -12.30
CA ALA A 22 -7.89 21.55 -12.55
C ALA A 22 -7.52 21.34 -14.02
N LYS A 23 -6.48 22.05 -14.48
CA LYS A 23 -5.89 21.77 -15.79
C LYS A 23 -5.14 20.44 -15.75
N LYS A 24 -4.98 19.81 -16.91
CA LYS A 24 -4.22 18.56 -17.07
C LYS A 24 -2.83 18.61 -16.43
N THR A 25 -2.08 19.69 -16.66
CA THR A 25 -0.74 19.90 -16.10
C THR A 25 -0.76 19.97 -14.57
N TRP A 26 -1.73 20.66 -13.98
CA TRP A 26 -1.89 20.71 -12.53
C TRP A 26 -2.17 19.34 -11.92
N ILE A 27 -3.02 18.54 -12.58
CA ILE A 27 -3.30 17.16 -12.15
C ILE A 27 -2.03 16.31 -12.22
N MET A 28 -1.26 16.44 -13.30
CA MET A 28 0.01 15.74 -13.48
C MET A 28 0.98 15.99 -12.33
N TYR A 29 1.24 17.27 -12.03
CA TYR A 29 2.16 17.67 -10.98
C TYR A 29 1.64 17.26 -9.59
N LYS A 30 0.34 17.42 -9.30
CA LYS A 30 -0.22 17.05 -8.00
C LYS A 30 -0.31 15.54 -7.78
N SER A 31 -0.46 14.77 -8.85
CA SER A 31 -0.55 13.31 -8.77
C SER A 31 0.80 12.64 -8.98
N ASN A 32 1.89 13.38 -9.18
CA ASN A 32 3.22 12.85 -9.46
C ASN A 32 3.20 11.75 -10.55
N LEU A 33 2.54 12.02 -11.68
CA LEU A 33 2.42 11.07 -12.80
C LEU A 33 3.23 11.58 -13.99
N SER A 34 3.79 10.66 -14.78
CA SER A 34 4.26 11.00 -16.12
C SER A 34 3.08 11.36 -17.02
N TYR A 35 3.36 12.05 -18.13
CA TYR A 35 2.34 12.43 -19.11
C TYR A 35 1.57 11.22 -19.66
N GLU A 36 2.28 10.16 -20.03
CA GLU A 36 1.72 8.91 -20.56
C GLU A 36 0.81 8.22 -19.54
N LEU A 37 1.29 8.10 -18.29
CA LEU A 37 0.53 7.46 -17.24
C LEU A 37 -0.72 8.27 -16.89
N LEU A 38 -0.60 9.60 -16.83
CA LEU A 38 -1.75 10.48 -16.62
C LEU A 38 -2.80 10.30 -17.72
N ASN A 39 -2.40 10.24 -19.00
CA ASN A 39 -3.35 10.05 -20.10
C ASN A 39 -4.11 8.75 -20.00
N LYS A 40 -3.40 7.66 -19.69
CA LYS A 40 -4.02 6.35 -19.47
C LYS A 40 -5.06 6.43 -18.36
N TYR A 41 -4.70 7.00 -17.21
CA TYR A 41 -5.63 7.12 -16.09
C TYR A 41 -6.77 8.08 -16.35
N LEU A 42 -6.53 9.23 -16.99
CA LEU A 42 -7.60 10.16 -17.38
C LEU A 42 -8.62 9.48 -18.29
N GLY A 43 -8.16 8.76 -19.33
CA GLY A 43 -9.06 8.02 -20.22
C GLY A 43 -9.92 6.99 -19.47
N GLU A 44 -9.31 6.28 -18.52
CA GLU A 44 -9.99 5.30 -17.67
C GLU A 44 -11.06 5.94 -16.78
N ILE A 45 -10.71 7.01 -16.06
CA ILE A 45 -11.62 7.63 -15.08
C ILE A 45 -12.68 8.53 -15.73
N ILE A 46 -12.42 9.04 -16.94
CA ILE A 46 -13.43 9.72 -17.78
C ILE A 46 -14.45 8.69 -18.28
N SER A 47 -13.98 7.56 -18.82
CA SER A 47 -14.87 6.46 -19.25
C SER A 47 -15.70 5.91 -18.09
N ALA A 48 -15.15 5.92 -16.87
CA ALA A 48 -15.86 5.55 -15.66
C ALA A 48 -16.74 6.66 -15.07
N GLU A 49 -16.81 7.84 -15.70
CA GLU A 49 -17.59 9.02 -15.28
C GLU A 49 -17.22 9.54 -13.88
N LEU A 50 -15.99 9.31 -13.43
CA LEU A 50 -15.51 9.82 -12.14
C LEU A 50 -15.07 11.29 -12.24
N ILE A 51 -14.68 11.72 -13.45
CA ILE A 51 -14.27 13.07 -13.79
C ILE A 51 -14.90 13.47 -15.13
N VAL A 52 -15.07 14.76 -15.35
CA VAL A 52 -15.55 15.33 -16.61
C VAL A 52 -14.62 16.46 -17.06
N PHE A 53 -14.35 16.54 -18.36
CA PHE A 53 -13.65 17.69 -18.95
C PHE A 53 -14.68 18.73 -19.38
N LYS A 54 -14.45 20.00 -19.03
CA LYS A 54 -15.27 21.13 -19.49
C LYS A 54 -14.46 22.00 -20.43
N ASP A 55 -14.85 22.02 -21.71
CA ASP A 55 -14.15 22.74 -22.78
C ASP A 55 -14.09 24.25 -22.52
N GLU A 56 -15.20 24.86 -22.10
CA GLU A 56 -15.27 26.31 -21.79
C GLU A 56 -14.22 26.74 -20.76
N ALA A 57 -13.96 25.90 -19.77
CA ALA A 57 -13.03 26.17 -18.68
C ALA A 57 -11.63 25.59 -18.90
N GLN A 58 -11.45 24.76 -19.94
CA GLN A 58 -10.25 23.96 -20.20
C GLN A 58 -9.74 23.23 -18.94
N LYS A 59 -10.68 22.65 -18.18
CA LYS A 59 -10.43 22.05 -16.85
C LYS A 59 -11.22 20.76 -16.66
N PHE A 60 -10.63 19.86 -15.89
CA PHE A 60 -11.29 18.66 -15.41
C PHE A 60 -11.93 18.90 -14.05
N PHE A 61 -13.16 18.43 -13.88
CA PHE A 61 -13.94 18.53 -12.65
C PHE A 61 -14.36 17.14 -12.18
N ILE A 62 -14.28 16.91 -10.87
CA ILE A 62 -14.82 15.68 -10.29
C ILE A 62 -16.35 15.64 -10.44
N THR A 63 -16.88 14.45 -10.71
CA THR A 63 -18.34 14.23 -10.73
C THR A 63 -18.86 13.81 -9.36
N ARG A 64 -20.19 13.72 -9.20
CA ARG A 64 -20.80 13.13 -7.99
C ARG A 64 -20.35 11.69 -7.76
N LYS A 65 -20.16 10.91 -8.83
CA LYS A 65 -19.66 9.52 -8.78
C LYS A 65 -18.21 9.49 -8.31
N GLY A 66 -17.37 10.41 -8.81
CA GLY A 66 -15.99 10.59 -8.34
C GLY A 66 -15.89 10.99 -6.87
N LEU A 67 -16.78 11.86 -6.39
CA LEU A 67 -16.85 12.21 -4.97
C LEU A 67 -17.18 11.00 -4.09
N LYS A 68 -18.16 10.19 -4.50
CA LYS A 68 -18.52 8.94 -3.82
C LYS A 68 -17.35 7.93 -3.83
N PHE A 69 -16.62 7.83 -4.93
CA PHE A 69 -15.39 7.04 -4.99
C PHE A 69 -14.38 7.48 -3.92
N LEU A 70 -14.12 8.79 -3.80
CA LEU A 70 -13.17 9.32 -2.82
C LEU A 70 -13.59 9.04 -1.38
N GLU A 71 -14.89 9.13 -1.08
CA GLU A 71 -15.42 8.80 0.24
C GLU A 71 -15.13 7.34 0.62
N ILE A 72 -15.52 6.40 -0.25
CA ILE A 72 -15.30 4.96 -0.05
C ILE A 72 -13.80 4.64 0.04
N TYR A 73 -13.01 5.21 -0.86
CA TYR A 73 -11.55 5.03 -0.87
C TYR A 73 -10.91 5.51 0.44
N ASN A 74 -11.34 6.66 0.97
CA ASN A 74 -10.78 7.20 2.22
C ASN A 74 -11.14 6.34 3.44
N GLU A 75 -12.31 5.71 3.46
CA GLU A 75 -12.64 4.72 4.50
C GLU A 75 -11.77 3.47 4.35
N TYR A 76 -11.75 2.89 3.14
CA TYR A 76 -10.95 1.71 2.80
C TYR A 76 -9.49 1.89 3.17
N SER A 77 -8.86 2.97 2.70
CA SER A 77 -7.43 3.25 2.90
C SER A 77 -7.08 3.37 4.39
N ARG A 78 -7.94 4.03 5.18
CA ARG A 78 -7.74 4.14 6.64
C ARG A 78 -7.86 2.78 7.34
N ARG A 79 -8.87 1.98 6.99
CA ARG A 79 -9.06 0.65 7.58
C ARG A 79 -7.93 -0.29 7.20
N ASN A 80 -7.53 -0.29 5.94
CA ASN A 80 -6.45 -1.12 5.42
C ASN A 80 -5.12 -0.81 6.11
N ARG A 81 -4.77 0.48 6.26
CA ARG A 81 -3.55 0.89 6.99
C ARG A 81 -3.52 0.34 8.42
N ARG A 82 -4.64 0.44 9.15
CA ARG A 82 -4.73 -0.08 10.53
C ARG A 82 -4.55 -1.60 10.57
N LEU A 83 -5.14 -2.32 9.63
CA LEU A 83 -4.98 -3.77 9.54
C LEU A 83 -3.54 -4.16 9.23
N GLU A 84 -2.88 -3.46 8.30
CA GLU A 84 -1.45 -3.68 8.01
C GLU A 84 -0.56 -3.45 9.24
N GLU A 85 -0.85 -2.44 10.05
CA GLU A 85 -0.15 -2.17 11.31
C GLU A 85 -0.37 -3.30 12.33
N GLN A 86 -1.61 -3.81 12.46
CA GLN A 86 -1.92 -4.92 13.35
C GLN A 86 -1.22 -6.22 12.92
N VAL A 87 -1.22 -6.52 11.62
CA VAL A 87 -0.52 -7.69 11.07
C VAL A 87 0.97 -7.61 11.38
N LYS A 88 1.61 -6.46 11.14
CA LYS A 88 3.04 -6.26 11.48
C LYS A 88 3.31 -6.43 12.97
N ALA A 89 2.42 -5.94 13.83
CA ALA A 89 2.55 -6.11 15.28
C ALA A 89 2.45 -7.58 15.68
N LEU A 90 1.56 -8.36 15.04
CA LEU A 90 1.44 -9.80 15.27
C LEU A 90 2.66 -10.57 14.75
N GLU A 91 3.19 -10.22 13.59
CA GLU A 91 4.43 -10.78 13.05
C GLU A 91 5.62 -10.53 13.99
N HIS A 92 5.71 -9.33 14.55
CA HIS A 92 6.72 -9.01 15.54
C HIS A 92 6.59 -9.85 16.81
N LYS A 93 5.37 -9.99 17.35
CA LYS A 93 5.10 -10.86 18.51
C LYS A 93 5.45 -12.32 18.21
N LYS A 94 5.07 -12.82 17.03
CA LYS A 94 5.41 -14.17 16.58
C LYS A 94 6.93 -14.39 16.58
N ARG A 95 7.68 -13.43 16.03
CA ARG A 95 9.15 -13.49 16.01
C ARG A 95 9.74 -13.54 17.42
N ILE A 96 9.23 -12.72 18.35
CA ILE A 96 9.66 -12.77 19.76
C ILE A 96 9.43 -14.16 20.35
N LEU A 97 8.26 -14.76 20.08
CA LEU A 97 7.94 -16.09 20.57
C LEU A 97 8.89 -17.16 20.01
N GLU A 98 9.14 -17.11 18.70
CA GLU A 98 10.06 -18.04 18.02
C GLU A 98 11.50 -17.90 18.54
N ASP A 99 12.03 -16.67 18.55
CA ASP A 99 13.42 -16.40 18.89
C ASP A 99 13.72 -16.59 20.39
N SER A 100 12.79 -16.20 21.26
CA SER A 100 13.03 -16.17 22.71
C SER A 100 12.66 -17.47 23.41
N PHE A 101 11.70 -18.23 22.87
CA PHE A 101 11.13 -19.38 23.57
C PHE A 101 11.25 -20.71 22.82
N LEU A 102 11.44 -20.70 21.50
CA LEU A 102 11.49 -21.93 20.69
C LEU A 102 12.90 -22.23 20.13
N ASN A 103 13.78 -21.22 20.02
CA ASN A 103 15.18 -21.41 19.61
C ASN A 103 16.08 -21.95 20.75
N LYS A 104 15.74 -23.11 21.30
CA LYS A 104 16.68 -24.02 21.98
C LYS A 104 16.24 -25.44 21.74
N ASN A 105 16.96 -26.17 20.86
CA ASN A 105 17.17 -27.64 20.90
C ASN A 105 17.96 -28.21 19.69
N LEU A 106 18.92 -27.49 19.09
CA LEU A 106 19.91 -28.11 18.17
C LEU A 106 21.35 -28.06 18.72
N THR A 107 21.64 -27.14 19.63
CA THR A 107 22.96 -26.99 20.25
C THR A 107 23.14 -27.88 21.49
N ASP A 108 22.10 -28.08 22.31
CA ASP A 108 22.24 -28.84 23.56
C ASP A 108 22.21 -30.37 23.37
N ALA A 109 21.52 -30.88 22.35
CA ALA A 109 21.53 -32.32 22.04
C ALA A 109 22.87 -32.76 21.44
N SER A 110 23.44 -31.95 20.53
CA SER A 110 24.75 -32.20 19.91
C SER A 110 25.90 -32.16 20.93
N ASN A 111 25.82 -31.28 21.93
CA ASN A 111 26.82 -31.21 23.00
C ASN A 111 26.73 -32.37 23.99
N ARG A 112 25.52 -32.88 24.27
CA ARG A 112 25.33 -34.09 25.10
C ARG A 112 25.85 -35.36 24.42
N ILE A 113 25.70 -35.48 23.10
CA ILE A 113 26.20 -36.65 22.35
C ILE A 113 27.73 -36.63 22.25
N LYS A 114 28.35 -35.47 21.96
CA LYS A 114 29.81 -35.34 21.91
C LYS A 114 30.49 -35.63 23.26
N ASN A 115 29.92 -35.17 24.38
CA ASN A 115 30.49 -35.44 25.71
C ASN A 115 30.31 -36.89 26.17
N LYS A 116 29.29 -37.60 25.68
CA LYS A 116 29.07 -39.02 26.03
C LYS A 116 30.03 -39.96 25.29
N MET A 117 30.39 -39.65 24.04
CA MET A 117 31.39 -40.42 23.28
C MET A 117 32.79 -40.27 23.87
N ALA A 118 33.19 -39.07 24.30
CA ALA A 118 34.51 -38.81 24.90
C ALA A 118 34.74 -39.48 26.28
N MET A 119 33.68 -39.93 26.98
CA MET A 119 33.80 -40.60 28.28
C MET A 119 33.87 -42.14 28.20
N THR A 120 33.68 -42.72 27.00
CA THR A 120 33.67 -44.18 26.84
C THR A 120 34.99 -44.73 26.30
N GLU A 121 35.94 -43.85 25.92
CA GLU A 121 37.25 -44.20 25.36
C GLU A 121 38.41 -44.09 26.37
N LYS A 122 38.17 -44.34 27.66
CA LYS A 122 39.23 -44.36 28.68
C LYS A 122 39.23 -45.65 29.50
#